data_AF-A0A7W0XKV1-F1
#
_entry.id   AF-A0A7W0XKV1-F1
#
_cell.length_a   1.000
_cell.length_b   1.000
_cell.length_c   1.000
_cell.angle_alpha   90.00
_cell.angle_beta   90.00
_cell.angle_gamma   90.00
#
_symmetry.space_group_name_H-M   'P 1'
#
loop_
_entity.id
_entity.type
_entity.pdbx_description
1 polymer ?
#
loop_
_entity_poly.entity_id
_entity_poly.type
_entity_poly.pdbx_seq_one_letter_code
_entity_poly.pdbx_strand_id
1 'polypeptide(L)'
;LPMADPQQSPPRVTSLFAAIRNRHGHPEVASYFRVLANWPEFLEAAWASIDPIIATAAYDARKRELLDMSVELASGLSRPRGAVTAEDVRSSVSAATRADLSAILAGFRSGLDPDLLLDVTLIRTMLLGDSGEAARSPFSAVRR
;
A
#
# COMPACT_ATOMS: atom_id res chain seq x y z
N LEU A 1 3.12 -10.18 -10.97
CA LEU A 1 2.30 -9.73 -12.11
C LEU A 1 3.11 -8.71 -12.92
N PRO A 2 3.01 -8.67 -14.26
CA PRO A 2 3.72 -7.67 -15.05
C PRO A 2 3.29 -6.26 -14.64
N MET A 3 4.26 -5.39 -14.36
CA MET A 3 4.02 -4.02 -13.91
C MET A 3 4.40 -3.05 -15.02
N ALA A 4 3.53 -2.11 -15.35
CA ALA A 4 3.88 -1.01 -16.22
C ALA A 4 5.01 -0.17 -15.60
N ASP A 5 5.95 0.27 -16.43
CA ASP A 5 6.99 1.23 -16.05
C ASP A 5 6.42 2.66 -16.15
N PRO A 6 6.36 3.43 -15.05
CA PRO A 6 5.85 4.79 -15.07
C PRO A 6 6.57 5.73 -16.07
N GLN A 7 7.83 5.46 -16.40
CA GLN A 7 8.61 6.30 -17.31
C GLN A 7 8.47 5.91 -18.78
N GLN A 8 8.04 4.67 -19.06
CA GLN A 8 7.88 4.14 -20.42
C GLN A 8 6.42 3.94 -20.83
N SER A 9 5.48 4.30 -19.95
CA SER A 9 4.05 4.18 -20.21
C SER A 9 3.55 5.27 -21.16
N PRO A 10 2.46 5.01 -21.93
CA PRO A 10 1.83 6.04 -22.75
C PRO A 10 1.41 7.27 -21.92
N PRO A 11 1.36 8.48 -22.52
CA PRO A 11 1.08 9.73 -21.80
C PRO A 11 -0.18 9.70 -20.90
N ARG A 12 -1.22 9.00 -21.35
CA ARG A 12 -2.47 8.75 -20.61
C ARG A 12 -2.21 8.08 -19.25
N VAL A 13 -1.46 6.97 -19.26
CA VAL A 13 -1.13 6.19 -18.05
C VAL A 13 -0.15 6.94 -17.16
N THR A 14 0.84 7.62 -17.73
CA THR A 14 1.81 8.42 -16.97
C THR A 14 1.13 9.56 -16.21
N SER A 15 0.16 10.22 -16.85
CA SER A 15 -0.65 11.28 -16.21
C SER A 15 -1.48 10.72 -15.04
N LEU A 16 -2.06 9.53 -15.23
CA LEU A 16 -2.83 8.85 -14.20
C LEU A 16 -1.97 8.41 -13.01
N PHE A 17 -0.76 7.88 -13.25
CA PHE A 17 0.19 7.59 -12.19
C PHE A 17 0.61 8.84 -11.42
N ALA A 18 0.81 9.97 -12.12
CA ALA A 18 1.12 11.23 -11.45
C ALA A 18 -0.03 11.69 -10.57
N ALA A 19 -1.28 11.58 -11.03
CA ALA A 19 -2.46 11.92 -10.24
C ALA A 19 -2.57 11.05 -8.98
N ILE A 20 -2.46 9.72 -9.13
CA ILE A 20 -2.53 8.75 -8.02
C ILE A 20 -1.43 9.03 -6.99
N ARG A 21 -0.18 9.17 -7.45
CA ARG A 21 0.97 9.47 -6.58
C ARG A 21 0.76 10.76 -5.81
N ASN A 22 0.38 11.84 -6.50
CA ASN A 22 0.19 13.15 -5.88
C ASN A 22 -0.96 13.13 -4.87
N ARG A 23 -2.05 12.41 -5.17
CA ARG A 23 -3.22 12.32 -4.30
C ARG A 23 -2.91 11.70 -2.94
N HIS A 24 -2.06 10.68 -2.94
CA HIS A 24 -1.61 10.01 -1.72
C HIS A 24 -0.40 10.68 -1.06
N GLY A 25 0.26 11.61 -1.75
CA GLY A 25 1.52 12.20 -1.28
C GLY A 25 2.67 11.21 -1.24
N HIS A 26 2.64 10.16 -2.06
CA HIS A 26 3.68 9.13 -2.11
C HIS A 26 4.84 9.58 -3.02
N PRO A 27 6.08 9.08 -2.80
CA PRO A 27 7.19 9.36 -3.70
C PRO A 27 7.04 8.65 -5.05
N GLU A 28 6.39 7.48 -5.07
CA GLU A 28 6.20 6.64 -6.25
C GLU A 28 4.78 6.06 -6.27
N VAL A 29 4.32 5.67 -7.46
CA VAL A 29 3.02 4.98 -7.60
C VAL A 29 3.13 3.52 -7.14
N ALA A 30 2.18 3.07 -6.32
CA ALA A 30 2.18 1.71 -5.78
C ALA A 30 2.15 0.64 -6.89
N SER A 31 2.79 -0.51 -6.64
CA SER A 31 2.88 -1.63 -7.57
C SER A 31 1.52 -2.12 -8.06
N TYR A 32 0.49 -2.06 -7.21
CA TYR A 32 -0.88 -2.44 -7.56
C TYR A 32 -1.44 -1.63 -8.73
N PHE A 33 -1.34 -0.30 -8.68
CA PHE A 33 -1.79 0.56 -9.79
C PHE A 33 -0.95 0.33 -11.06
N ARG A 34 0.34 0.02 -10.91
CA ARG A 34 1.22 -0.34 -12.05
C ARG A 34 0.81 -1.65 -12.72
N VAL A 35 0.26 -2.60 -11.97
CA VAL A 35 -0.35 -3.81 -12.53
C VAL A 35 -1.68 -3.49 -13.21
N LEU A 36 -2.53 -2.68 -12.57
CA LEU A 36 -3.83 -2.29 -13.15
C LEU A 36 -3.69 -1.47 -14.44
N ALA A 37 -2.57 -0.78 -14.63
CA ALA A 37 -2.27 -0.03 -15.85
C ALA A 37 -2.15 -0.90 -17.11
N ASN A 38 -2.08 -2.23 -16.99
CA ASN A 38 -2.26 -3.12 -18.13
C ASN A 38 -3.70 -3.07 -18.70
N TRP A 39 -4.65 -2.49 -17.95
CA TRP A 39 -6.03 -2.20 -18.36
C TRP A 39 -6.37 -0.72 -18.07
N PRO A 40 -5.88 0.23 -18.90
CA PRO A 40 -5.97 1.67 -18.61
C PRO A 40 -7.41 2.16 -18.38
N GLU A 41 -8.38 1.67 -19.14
CA GLU A 41 -9.79 2.03 -19.00
C GLU A 41 -10.35 1.60 -17.64
N PHE A 42 -9.95 0.42 -17.17
CA PHE A 42 -10.32 -0.07 -15.85
C PHE A 42 -9.68 0.77 -14.75
N LEU A 43 -8.37 1.04 -14.86
CA LEU A 43 -7.65 1.85 -13.88
C LEU A 43 -8.25 3.25 -13.77
N GLU A 44 -8.64 3.88 -14.88
CA GLU A 44 -9.30 5.19 -14.87
C GLU A 44 -10.67 5.15 -14.19
N ALA A 45 -11.52 4.16 -14.52
CA ALA A 45 -12.84 4.03 -13.91
C ALA A 45 -12.74 3.75 -12.40
N ALA A 46 -11.82 2.88 -12.00
CA ALA A 46 -11.54 2.59 -10.59
C ALA A 46 -11.02 3.84 -9.87
N TRP A 47 -10.06 4.55 -10.47
CA TRP A 47 -9.48 5.77 -9.91
C TRP A 47 -10.52 6.87 -9.70
N ALA A 48 -11.36 7.13 -10.71
CA ALA A 48 -12.41 8.14 -10.63
C ALA A 48 -13.39 7.89 -9.46
N SER A 49 -13.54 6.63 -9.05
CA SER A 49 -14.41 6.23 -7.95
C SER A 49 -13.75 6.37 -6.57
N ILE A 50 -12.43 6.14 -6.46
CA ILE A 50 -11.72 6.18 -5.17
C ILE A 50 -11.05 7.53 -4.85
N ASP A 51 -10.66 8.31 -5.86
CA ASP A 51 -10.06 9.64 -5.70
C ASP A 51 -10.84 10.57 -4.75
N PRO A 52 -12.19 10.69 -4.83
CA PRO A 52 -12.93 11.55 -3.91
C PRO A 52 -12.98 11.04 -2.47
N ILE A 53 -12.63 9.76 -2.23
CA ILE A 53 -12.65 9.14 -0.90
C ILE A 53 -11.33 9.36 -0.17
N ILE A 54 -10.21 9.41 -0.90
CA ILE A 54 -8.86 9.55 -0.33
C ILE A 54 -8.73 10.89 0.42
N ALA A 55 -7.96 10.91 1.51
CA ALA A 55 -7.77 12.08 2.38
C ALA A 55 -9.07 12.72 2.92
N THR A 56 -10.19 11.99 2.89
CA THR A 56 -11.35 12.35 3.70
C THR A 56 -11.08 11.99 5.15
N ALA A 57 -11.72 12.68 6.09
CA ALA A 57 -11.58 12.36 7.51
C ALA A 57 -11.93 10.89 7.84
N ALA A 58 -12.87 10.30 7.08
CA ALA A 58 -13.23 8.89 7.21
C ALA A 58 -12.11 7.96 6.73
N TYR A 59 -11.49 8.26 5.58
CA TYR A 59 -10.34 7.51 5.09
C TYR A 59 -9.16 7.57 6.07
N ASP A 60 -8.83 8.76 6.57
CA ASP A 60 -7.74 8.96 7.53
C ASP A 60 -8.01 8.27 8.87
N ALA A 61 -9.27 8.20 9.31
CA ALA A 61 -9.65 7.42 10.48
C ALA A 61 -9.44 5.93 10.27
N ARG A 62 -9.87 5.37 9.13
CA ARG A 62 -9.65 3.96 8.79
C ARG A 62 -8.17 3.63 8.63
N LYS A 63 -7.39 4.53 8.05
CA LYS A 63 -5.93 4.41 7.95
C LYS A 63 -5.27 4.30 9.32
N ARG A 64 -5.64 5.17 10.26
CA ARG A 64 -5.13 5.13 11.64
C ARG A 64 -5.50 3.83 12.36
N GLU A 65 -6.75 3.41 12.26
CA GLU A 65 -7.20 2.14 12.86
C GLU A 65 -6.46 0.94 12.31
N LEU A 66 -6.23 0.89 10.99
CA LEU A 66 -5.44 -0.18 10.35
C LEU A 66 -4.01 -0.20 10.87
N LEU A 67 -3.41 0.97 11.11
CA LEU A 67 -2.07 1.08 11.67
C LEU A 67 -2.00 0.62 13.12
N ASP A 68 -2.95 1.05 13.95
CA ASP A 68 -3.02 0.66 15.36
C ASP A 68 -3.18 -0.86 15.49
N MET A 69 -4.10 -1.45 14.71
CA MET A 69 -4.29 -2.90 14.62
C MET A 69 -3.01 -3.62 14.17
N SER A 70 -2.31 -3.09 13.16
CA SER A 70 -1.08 -3.70 12.64
C SER A 70 0.02 -3.72 13.69
N VAL A 71 0.15 -2.64 14.48
CA VAL A 71 1.12 -2.55 15.58
C VAL A 71 0.80 -3.52 16.70
N GLU A 72 -0.47 -3.56 17.12
CA GLU A 72 -0.94 -4.46 18.16
C GLU A 72 -0.65 -5.92 17.78
N LEU A 73 -1.06 -6.33 16.59
CA LEU A 73 -0.84 -7.68 16.08
C LEU A 73 0.65 -8.02 15.96
N ALA A 74 1.46 -7.10 15.42
CA ALA A 74 2.90 -7.33 15.28
C ALA A 74 3.61 -7.45 16.63
N SER A 75 3.16 -6.71 17.66
CA SER A 75 3.71 -6.77 19.01
C SER A 75 3.48 -8.11 19.71
N GLY A 76 2.40 -8.81 19.34
CA GLY A 76 2.09 -10.16 19.83
C GLY A 76 2.88 -11.29 19.16
N LEU A 77 3.64 -11.00 18.10
CA LEU A 77 4.40 -12.03 17.39
C LEU A 77 5.70 -12.37 18.11
N SER A 78 5.97 -13.68 18.24
CA SER A 78 7.29 -14.16 18.65
C SER A 78 8.32 -13.83 17.57
N ARG A 79 9.48 -13.32 17.97
CA ARG A 79 10.58 -13.07 17.04
C ARG A 79 11.07 -14.37 16.42
N PRO A 80 11.21 -14.46 15.08
CA PRO A 80 11.82 -15.61 14.44
C PRO A 80 13.25 -15.86 14.97
N ARG A 81 13.67 -17.13 14.99
CA ARG A 81 15.07 -17.46 15.28
C ARG A 81 15.97 -16.86 14.20
N GLY A 82 17.05 -16.20 14.61
CA GLY A 82 17.95 -15.49 13.71
C GLY A 82 17.40 -14.16 13.17
N ALA A 83 16.33 -13.63 13.77
CA ALA A 83 15.86 -12.29 13.44
C ALA A 83 16.95 -11.24 13.71
N VAL A 84 17.15 -10.35 12.73
CA VAL A 84 18.06 -9.21 12.84
C VAL A 84 17.67 -8.37 14.05
N THR A 85 18.62 -8.12 14.93
CA THR A 85 18.42 -7.31 16.12
C THR A 85 18.76 -5.84 15.86
N ALA A 86 18.31 -4.96 16.75
CA ALA A 86 18.71 -3.55 16.69
C ALA A 86 20.23 -3.36 16.87
N GLU A 87 20.92 -4.28 17.55
CA GLU A 87 22.37 -4.25 17.67
C GLU A 87 23.06 -4.63 16.36
N ASP A 88 22.56 -5.67 15.68
CA ASP A 88 23.12 -6.10 14.38
C ASP A 88 23.04 -4.95 13.37
N VAL A 89 21.93 -4.23 13.34
CA VAL A 89 21.79 -3.03 12.50
C VAL A 89 22.75 -1.91 12.94
N ARG A 90 22.86 -1.64 14.25
CA ARG A 90 23.74 -0.58 14.77
C ARG A 90 25.21 -0.81 14.47
N SER A 91 25.66 -2.06 14.55
CA SER A 91 27.05 -2.46 14.29
C SER A 91 27.39 -2.54 12.80
N SER A 92 26.39 -2.75 11.92
CA SER A 92 26.61 -3.00 10.50
C SER A 92 26.51 -1.77 9.59
N VAL A 93 25.85 -0.69 10.02
CA VAL A 93 25.62 0.51 9.19
C VAL A 93 25.85 1.81 9.95
N SER A 94 26.26 2.84 9.20
CA SER A 94 26.51 4.19 9.74
C SER A 94 25.25 4.80 10.38
N ALA A 95 25.43 5.78 11.26
CA ALA A 95 24.30 6.51 11.86
C ALA A 95 23.43 7.23 10.81
N ALA A 96 24.04 7.79 9.76
CA ALA A 96 23.33 8.44 8.65
C ALA A 96 22.46 7.42 7.91
N THR A 97 23.03 6.28 7.50
CA THR A 97 22.29 5.19 6.84
C THR A 97 21.14 4.67 7.70
N ARG A 98 21.31 4.59 9.03
CA ARG A 98 20.23 4.18 9.94
C ARG A 98 19.09 5.19 9.97
N ALA A 99 19.39 6.49 9.91
CA ALA A 99 18.38 7.53 9.82
C ALA A 99 17.58 7.41 8.51
N ASP A 100 18.27 7.20 7.38
CA ASP A 100 17.64 7.01 6.07
C ASP A 100 16.73 5.77 6.05
N LEU A 101 17.22 4.63 6.55
CA LEU A 101 16.41 3.41 6.66
C LEU A 101 15.19 3.62 7.54
N SER A 102 15.33 4.34 8.65
CA SER A 102 14.20 4.65 9.55
C SER A 102 13.16 5.52 8.85
N ALA A 103 13.59 6.52 8.08
CA ALA A 103 12.71 7.39 7.31
C ALA A 103 11.96 6.61 6.20
N ILE A 104 12.66 5.74 5.48
CA ILE A 104 12.06 4.87 4.46
C ILE A 104 11.01 3.96 5.10
N LEU A 105 11.37 3.23 6.16
CA LEU A 105 10.46 2.30 6.84
C LEU A 105 9.24 3.04 7.41
N ALA A 106 9.41 4.25 7.94
CA ALA A 106 8.30 5.09 8.37
C ALA A 106 7.38 5.44 7.18
N GLY A 107 7.94 5.84 6.04
CA GLY A 107 7.18 6.16 4.83
C GLY A 107 6.33 5.00 4.31
N PHE A 108 6.87 3.78 4.30
CA PHE A 108 6.09 2.57 3.97
C PHE A 108 5.01 2.30 5.01
N ARG A 109 5.40 2.25 6.29
CA ARG A 109 4.51 1.88 7.39
C ARG A 109 3.33 2.83 7.52
N SER A 110 3.54 4.14 7.59
CA SER A 110 2.46 5.11 7.84
C SER A 110 1.86 5.69 6.56
N GLY A 111 2.50 5.49 5.41
CA GLY A 111 2.07 6.02 4.12
C GLY A 111 1.58 4.89 3.21
N LEU A 112 2.52 4.35 2.43
CA LEU A 112 2.23 3.49 1.28
C LEU A 112 1.37 2.26 1.60
N ASP A 113 1.76 1.49 2.63
CA ASP A 113 1.15 0.18 2.90
C ASP A 113 -0.32 0.27 3.34
N PRO A 114 -0.70 1.12 4.32
CA PRO A 114 -2.11 1.23 4.70
C PRO A 114 -2.97 1.85 3.60
N ASP A 115 -2.45 2.83 2.84
CA ASP A 115 -3.18 3.42 1.72
C ASP A 115 -3.48 2.35 0.66
N LEU A 116 -2.46 1.55 0.31
CA LEU A 116 -2.61 0.46 -0.65
C LEU A 116 -3.65 -0.59 -0.20
N LEU A 117 -3.65 -0.96 1.08
CA LEU A 117 -4.64 -1.91 1.61
C LEU A 117 -6.07 -1.37 1.52
N LEU A 118 -6.26 -0.08 1.81
CA LEU A 118 -7.56 0.57 1.67
C LEU A 118 -7.99 0.65 0.21
N ASP A 119 -7.11 1.07 -0.69
CA ASP A 119 -7.40 1.20 -2.12
C ASP A 119 -7.80 -0.14 -2.75
N VAL A 120 -7.04 -1.20 -2.46
CA VAL A 120 -7.36 -2.55 -2.93
C VAL A 120 -8.72 -3.01 -2.41
N THR A 121 -9.02 -2.71 -1.14
CA THR A 121 -10.30 -3.10 -0.54
C THR A 121 -11.46 -2.34 -1.15
N LEU A 122 -11.31 -1.03 -1.38
CA LEU A 122 -12.31 -0.20 -2.06
C LEU A 122 -12.55 -0.72 -3.48
N ILE A 123 -11.49 -0.97 -4.25
CA ILE A 123 -11.60 -1.47 -5.62
C ILE A 123 -12.24 -2.86 -5.67
N ARG A 124 -11.86 -3.77 -4.77
CA ARG A 124 -12.50 -5.08 -4.67
C ARG A 124 -13.97 -4.97 -4.27
N THR A 125 -14.33 -4.05 -3.37
CA THR A 125 -15.72 -3.84 -2.96
C THR A 125 -16.57 -3.35 -4.14
N MET A 126 -16.03 -2.45 -4.96
CA MET A 126 -16.71 -1.99 -6.18
C MET A 126 -16.93 -3.13 -7.20
N LEU A 127 -15.97 -4.06 -7.31
CA LEU A 127 -16.07 -5.20 -8.22
C LEU A 127 -17.02 -6.30 -7.73
N LEU A 128 -17.05 -6.56 -6.42
CA LEU A 128 -17.76 -7.69 -5.84
C LEU A 128 -19.15 -7.31 -5.31
N GLY A 129 -19.39 -6.01 -5.09
CA GLY A 129 -20.63 -5.50 -4.49
C GLY A 129 -20.78 -5.77 -2.99
N ASP A 130 -19.82 -6.49 -2.38
CA ASP A 130 -19.83 -6.89 -0.97
C ASP A 130 -18.46 -6.63 -0.33
N SER A 131 -18.45 -5.79 0.69
CA SER A 131 -17.23 -5.42 1.43
C SER A 131 -16.69 -6.57 2.29
N GLY A 132 -17.56 -7.44 2.80
CA GLY A 132 -17.17 -8.65 3.50
C GLY A 132 -16.47 -9.63 2.56
N GLU A 133 -16.96 -9.78 1.32
CA GLU A 133 -16.28 -10.59 0.32
C GLU A 133 -14.93 -10.01 -0.12
N ALA A 134 -14.87 -8.69 -0.31
CA ALA A 134 -13.62 -7.98 -0.62
C ALA A 134 -12.54 -8.17 0.46
N ALA A 135 -12.95 -8.21 1.74
CA ALA A 135 -12.06 -8.37 2.88
C ALA A 135 -11.59 -9.83 3.11
N ARG A 136 -12.23 -10.83 2.48
CA ARG A 136 -11.81 -12.23 2.63
C ARG A 136 -10.48 -12.50 1.90
N SER A 137 -9.65 -13.32 2.54
CA SER A 137 -8.43 -13.83 1.90
C SER A 137 -8.80 -14.70 0.69
N PRO A 138 -8.37 -14.34 -0.53
CA PRO A 138 -8.56 -15.18 -1.71
C PRO A 138 -7.61 -16.39 -1.73
N PHE A 139 -6.63 -16.42 -0.82
CA PHE A 139 -5.58 -17.45 -0.74
C PHE A 139 -5.55 -18.13 0.63
N SER A 140 -6.71 -18.29 1.27
CA SER A 140 -6.80 -18.95 2.57
C SER A 140 -6.24 -20.38 2.52
N ALA A 141 -5.31 -20.69 3.43
CA ALA A 141 -4.80 -22.05 3.63
C ALA A 141 -5.82 -22.96 4.35
N VAL A 142 -6.85 -22.37 4.97
CA VAL A 142 -8.00 -23.12 5.49
C VAL A 142 -8.84 -23.53 4.28
N ARG A 143 -8.78 -24.82 3.92
CA ARG A 143 -9.66 -25.41 2.90
C ARG A 143 -11.11 -25.18 3.33
N ARG A 144 -11.91 -24.60 2.44
CA ARG A 144 -13.37 -24.59 2.56
C ARG A 144 -13.94 -25.97 2.27
#